data_AF-A0A957DD26-F1
#
_entry.id   AF-A0A957DD26-F1
#
_cell.length_a   1.000
_cell.length_b   1.000
_cell.length_c   1.000
_cell.angle_alpha   90.00
_cell.angle_beta   90.00
_cell.angle_gamma   90.00
#
_symmetry.space_group_name_H-M   'P 1'
#
loop_
_entity.id
_entity.type
_entity.pdbx_description
1 polymer ?
#
loop_
_entity_poly.entity_id
_entity_poly.type
_entity_poly.pdbx_seq_one_letter_code
_entity_poly.pdbx_strand_id
1 'polypeptide(L)' 'MNSKIQTPLFILILMLLVSACTPANEPIQEAVMPDLPDLGPAPEITNDVWINTDEPLTLASQRGKVVLVEFWTFG' A
#
# COMPACT_ATOMS: atom_id res chain seq x y z
N MET A 1 -23.92 -32.05 45.59
CA MET A 1 -24.50 -30.69 45.50
C MET A 1 -23.57 -29.76 44.70
N ASN A 2 -23.24 -30.10 43.44
CA ASN A 2 -22.14 -29.44 42.69
C ASN A 2 -22.28 -29.52 41.16
N SER A 3 -23.09 -30.45 40.61
CA SER A 3 -23.23 -30.61 39.15
C SER A 3 -24.04 -29.49 38.46
N LYS A 4 -25.01 -28.87 39.13
CA LYS A 4 -25.88 -27.83 38.51
C LYS A 4 -25.19 -26.46 38.28
N ILE A 5 -24.08 -26.19 38.98
CA ILE A 5 -23.30 -24.93 38.88
C ILE A 5 -22.13 -25.05 37.90
N GLN A 6 -21.64 -26.26 37.62
CA GLN A 6 -20.57 -26.48 36.63
C GLN A 6 -21.04 -26.33 35.18
N THR A 7 -22.29 -26.67 34.88
CA THR A 7 -22.86 -26.57 33.52
C THR A 7 -22.95 -25.12 32.99
N PRO A 8 -23.47 -24.12 33.73
CA PRO A 8 -23.53 -22.74 33.23
C PRO A 8 -22.13 -22.11 33.09
N LEU A 9 -21.18 -22.47 33.96
CA LEU A 9 -19.80 -21.99 33.87
C LEU A 9 -19.08 -22.55 32.63
N PHE A 10 -19.31 -23.82 32.31
CA PHE A 10 -18.74 -24.45 31.12
C PHE A 10 -19.31 -23.86 29.82
N ILE A 11 -20.62 -23.55 29.79
CA ILE A 11 -21.26 -22.88 28.65
C ILE A 11 -20.72 -21.45 28.47
N LEU A 12 -20.51 -20.72 29.57
CA LEU A 12 -19.94 -19.36 29.53
C LEU A 12 -18.50 -19.38 28.99
N ILE A 13 -17.68 -20.33 29.42
CA ILE A 13 -16.30 -20.51 28.94
C ILE A 13 -16.30 -20.91 27.45
N LEU A 14 -17.20 -21.80 27.04
CA LEU A 14 -17.34 -22.18 25.63
C LEU A 14 -17.75 -20.99 24.75
N MET A 15 -18.66 -20.13 25.22
CA MET A 15 -19.04 -18.91 24.49
C MET A 15 -17.89 -17.91 24.38
N LEU A 16 -17.09 -17.75 25.44
CA LEU A 16 -15.90 -16.88 25.44
C LEU A 16 -14.81 -17.37 24.47
N LEU A 17 -14.62 -18.69 24.35
CA LEU A 17 -13.65 -19.27 23.42
C LEU A 17 -14.05 -19.14 21.95
N VAL A 18 -15.35 -19.08 21.64
CA VAL A 18 -15.86 -18.97 20.26
C VAL A 18 -15.80 -17.54 19.71
N SER A 19 -15.88 -16.50 20.55
CA SER A 19 -15.80 -15.09 20.12
C SER A 19 -14.39 -14.60 19.76
N ALA A 20 -13.33 -15.36 20.05
CA ALA A 20 -11.94 -14.93 19.83
C ALA A 20 -11.46 -15.04 18.37
N CYS A 21 -12.25 -15.63 17.47
CA CYS A 21 -11.88 -15.87 16.07
C CYS A 21 -12.58 -14.92 15.08
N THR A 22 -12.99 -13.73 15.52
CA THR A 22 -13.53 -12.73 14.58
C THR A 22 -12.37 -11.94 13.99
N PRO A 23 -12.06 -12.03 12.68
CA PRO A 23 -11.10 -11.12 12.07
C PRO A 23 -11.61 -9.69 12.28
N ALA A 24 -10.73 -8.79 12.69
CA ALA A 24 -11.06 -7.38 12.76
C ALA A 24 -11.55 -6.95 11.37
N ASN A 25 -12.86 -6.68 11.27
CA ASN A 25 -13.47 -6.17 10.06
C ASN A 25 -13.17 -4.66 9.99
N GLU A 26 -11.89 -4.33 9.79
CA GLU A 26 -11.47 -2.98 9.47
C GLU A 26 -12.24 -2.55 8.21
N PRO A 27 -12.90 -1.38 8.21
CA PRO A 27 -13.50 -0.87 7.00
C PRO A 27 -12.42 -0.83 5.92
N ILE A 28 -12.67 -1.48 4.78
CA ILE A 28 -11.82 -1.35 3.60
C ILE A 28 -11.83 0.14 3.28
N GLN A 29 -10.74 0.81 3.64
CA GLN A 29 -10.57 2.22 3.36
C GLN A 29 -10.34 2.28 1.85
N GLU A 30 -11.43 2.54 1.13
CA GLU A 30 -11.44 2.60 -0.32
C GLU A 30 -10.36 3.59 -0.74
N ALA A 31 -9.33 3.07 -1.39
CA ALA A 31 -8.20 3.87 -1.80
C ALA A 31 -8.73 4.92 -2.77
N VAL A 32 -8.81 6.17 -2.30
CA VAL A 32 -9.16 7.31 -3.16
C VAL A 32 -8.00 7.47 -4.13
N MET A 33 -8.13 6.90 -5.31
CA MET A 33 -7.19 7.17 -6.39
C MET A 33 -7.40 8.63 -6.81
N PRO A 34 -6.37 9.49 -6.72
CA PRO A 34 -6.49 10.84 -7.22
C PRO A 34 -6.79 10.79 -8.73
N ASP A 35 -7.73 11.61 -9.19
CA ASP A 35 -7.94 11.83 -10.62
C ASP A 35 -6.74 12.65 -11.15
N LEU A 36 -5.90 12.01 -11.95
CA LEU A 36 -4.69 12.62 -12.50
C LEU A 36 -4.98 13.10 -13.93
N PRO A 37 -4.97 14.41 -14.19
CA PRO A 37 -5.22 14.91 -15.54
C PRO A 37 -4.07 14.57 -16.48
N ASP A 38 -4.38 14.33 -17.75
CA ASP A 38 -3.38 14.28 -18.82
C ASP A 38 -2.90 15.71 -19.13
N LEU A 39 -1.62 15.98 -18.86
CA LEU A 39 -0.99 17.27 -19.10
C LEU A 39 -0.20 17.30 -20.42
N GLY A 40 -0.39 16.31 -21.29
CA GLY A 40 0.34 16.15 -22.53
C GLY A 40 1.68 15.42 -22.36
N PRO A 41 2.48 15.34 -23.43
CA PRO A 41 3.74 14.62 -23.40
C PRO A 41 4.74 15.33 -22.46
N ALA A 42 5.41 14.53 -21.63
CA ALA A 42 6.53 15.03 -20.82
C ALA A 42 7.64 15.61 -21.72
N PRO A 43 8.17 16.81 -21.40
CA PRO A 43 9.32 17.40 -22.10
C PRO A 43 10.57 16.55 -21.96
N GLU A 44 11.42 16.54 -22.99
CA GLU A 44 12.64 15.72 -23.01
C GLU A 44 13.69 16.18 -21.97
N ILE A 45 14.50 15.24 -21.46
CA ILE A 45 15.61 15.53 -20.54
C ILE A 45 16.85 15.86 -21.36
N THR A 46 17.40 17.07 -21.18
CA THR A 46 18.53 17.60 -21.97
C THR A 46 19.82 17.77 -21.16
N ASN A 47 20.05 16.90 -20.17
CA ASN A 47 21.24 16.97 -19.32
C ASN A 47 22.48 16.36 -20.00
N ASP A 48 23.62 17.03 -19.87
CA ASP A 48 24.90 16.55 -20.41
C ASP A 48 25.58 15.50 -19.51
N VAL A 49 25.37 15.60 -18.19
CA VAL A 49 26.04 14.74 -17.19
C VAL A 49 25.03 13.77 -16.59
N TRP A 50 25.40 12.50 -16.57
CA TRP A 50 24.62 11.40 -16.02
C TRP A 50 25.44 10.61 -15.00
N ILE A 51 24.75 10.07 -13.99
CA ILE A 51 25.33 9.20 -12.97
C ILE A 51 24.56 7.88 -12.93
N ASN A 52 25.23 6.80 -12.53
CA ASN A 52 24.66 5.44 -12.41
C ASN A 52 24.14 4.82 -13.72
N THR A 53 24.62 5.31 -14.87
CA THR A 53 24.28 4.77 -16.20
C THR A 53 25.47 4.92 -17.13
N ASP A 54 25.64 3.98 -18.05
CA ASP A 54 26.71 4.02 -19.06
C ASP A 54 26.39 4.99 -20.21
N GLU A 55 25.09 5.18 -20.50
CA GLU A 55 24.59 6.06 -21.56
C GLU A 55 23.52 7.04 -21.03
N PRO A 56 23.35 8.23 -21.65
CA PRO A 56 22.26 9.15 -21.32
C PRO A 56 20.88 8.50 -21.41
N LEU A 57 19.98 8.81 -20.47
CA LEU A 57 18.59 8.37 -20.54
C LEU A 57 17.74 9.39 -21.30
N THR A 58 16.81 8.90 -22.12
CA THR A 58 15.80 9.72 -22.82
C THR A 58 14.41 9.28 -22.41
N LEU A 59 13.43 10.17 -22.45
CA LEU A 59 12.04 9.76 -22.18
C LEU A 59 11.49 8.81 -23.25
N ALA A 60 12.00 8.91 -24.48
CA ALA A 60 11.66 7.99 -25.56
C ALA A 60 12.07 6.53 -25.24
N SER A 61 13.26 6.29 -24.68
CA SER A 61 13.72 4.94 -24.33
C SER A 61 13.01 4.36 -23.10
N GLN A 62 12.33 5.20 -22.31
CA GLN A 62 11.64 4.82 -21.09
C GLN A 62 10.14 4.56 -21.26
N ARG A 63 9.61 4.62 -22.50
CA ARG A 63 8.21 4.29 -22.78
C ARG A 63 7.85 2.89 -22.29
N GLY A 64 6.62 2.74 -21.77
CA GLY A 64 6.14 1.51 -21.14
C GLY A 64 6.49 1.38 -19.65
N LYS A 65 7.23 2.34 -19.08
CA LYS A 65 7.52 2.44 -17.65
C LYS A 65 6.82 3.66 -17.04
N VAL A 66 6.48 3.57 -15.75
CA VAL A 66 6.16 4.76 -14.95
C VAL A 66 7.47 5.40 -14.53
N VAL A 67 7.65 6.69 -14.82
CA VAL A 67 8.91 7.42 -14.59
C VAL A 67 8.64 8.58 -13.63
N LEU A 68 9.48 8.71 -12.59
CA LEU A 68 9.51 9.85 -11.69
C LEU A 68 10.70 10.75 -12.04
N VAL A 69 10.46 12.04 -12.19
CA VAL A 69 11.51 13.06 -12.32
C VAL A 69 11.58 13.84 -11.02
N GLU A 70 12.73 13.82 -10.37
CA GLU A 70 12.95 14.48 -9.09
C GLU A 70 14.08 15.52 -9.23
N PHE A 71 13.78 16.77 -8.86
CA PHE A 71 14.75 17.85 -8.82
C PHE A 71 15.28 18.02 -7.39
N TRP A 72 16.60 17.93 -7.21
CA TRP A 72 17.25 18.01 -5.90
C TRP A 72 18.62 18.70 -5.97
N THR A 73 19.19 19.05 -4.82
CA THR A 73 20.54 19.61 -4.65
C THR A 73 21.24 18.94 -3.45
N PHE A 74 22.57 18.95 -3.42
CA PHE A 74 23.36 18.20 -2.43
C PHE A 74 23.50 18.86 -1.04
N GLY A 75 23.03 20.10 -0.86
CA GLY A 75 23.07 20.82 0.42
C GLY A 75 24.40 21.53 0.69
#